data_AF-A0A2V7PVZ1-F1
#
_entry.id   AF-A0A2V7PVZ1-F1
#
_cell.length_a   1.000
_cell.length_b   1.000
_cell.length_c   1.000
_cell.angle_alpha   90.00
_cell.angle_beta   90.00
_cell.angle_gamma   90.00
#
_symmetry.space_group_name_H-M   'P 1'
#
loop_
_entity.id
_entity.type
_entity.pdbx_description
1 polymer ?
#
loop_
_entity_poly.entity_id
_entity_poly.type
_entity_poly.pdbx_seq_one_letter_code
_entity_poly.pdbx_strand_id
1 'polypeptide(L)'
;MKAPAKSSGSSSPAVSTPAPSAAPDPGRKPGEREGLDLFALLAEHEHEQVSVYFDPSTGYRGIIAIHSTVLGPALGGTRFWNYQSDRDALIDALRLARGMTYKAAVAGLNLGGGKSVII
;
A
#
# COMPACT_ATOMS: atom_id res chain seq x y z
N MET A 1 -25.85 45.88 -34.66
CA MET A 1 -24.97 46.58 -33.71
C MET A 1 -25.27 46.10 -32.29
N LYS A 2 -24.45 45.18 -31.74
CA LYS A 2 -24.02 45.11 -30.32
C LYS A 2 -23.21 43.84 -30.06
N ALA A 3 -21.96 44.06 -29.64
CA ALA A 3 -21.03 43.22 -28.85
C ALA A 3 -20.56 41.83 -29.35
N PRO A 4 -19.23 41.65 -29.60
CA PRO A 4 -18.56 40.35 -29.47
C PRO A 4 -18.15 40.11 -28.01
N ALA A 5 -18.51 38.95 -27.44
CA ALA A 5 -18.06 38.53 -26.12
C ALA A 5 -16.69 37.87 -26.20
N LYS A 6 -15.78 38.32 -25.33
CA LYS A 6 -14.38 37.92 -25.23
C LYS A 6 -14.21 36.60 -24.45
N SER A 7 -13.17 35.86 -24.85
CA SER A 7 -12.19 35.10 -24.04
C SER A 7 -12.62 34.39 -22.75
N SER A 8 -12.48 33.07 -22.75
CA SER A 8 -11.77 32.27 -21.73
C SER A 8 -11.80 30.81 -22.23
N GLY A 9 -10.71 30.07 -22.37
CA GLY A 9 -9.55 30.03 -21.50
C GLY A 9 -9.85 29.16 -20.28
N SER A 10 -10.20 27.89 -20.47
CA SER A 10 -10.22 26.90 -19.38
C SER A 10 -9.22 25.78 -19.69
N SER A 11 -7.96 26.12 -19.43
CA SER A 11 -6.87 25.17 -19.22
C SER A 11 -7.31 24.05 -18.27
N SER A 12 -7.29 22.80 -18.74
CA SER A 12 -7.32 21.62 -17.89
C SER A 12 -6.19 21.71 -16.86
N PRO A 13 -6.42 21.52 -15.56
CA PRO A 13 -5.32 21.32 -14.64
C PRO A 13 -4.73 19.94 -14.93
N ALA A 14 -3.49 19.93 -15.42
CA ALA A 14 -2.69 18.72 -15.52
C ALA A 14 -2.57 18.11 -14.11
N VAL A 15 -3.02 16.86 -13.96
CA VAL A 15 -2.75 16.06 -12.77
C VAL A 15 -1.23 15.88 -12.71
N SER A 16 -0.58 16.63 -11.83
CA SER A 16 0.84 16.52 -11.57
C SER A 16 1.10 15.17 -10.90
N THR A 17 1.73 14.25 -11.63
CA THR A 17 2.40 13.09 -11.04
C THR A 17 3.41 13.60 -10.00
N PRO A 18 3.38 13.16 -8.73
CA PRO A 18 4.46 13.50 -7.82
C PRO A 18 5.74 12.77 -8.26
N ALA A 19 6.82 13.52 -8.30
CA ALA A 19 8.16 13.08 -8.69
C ALA A 19 8.69 11.94 -7.79
N PRO A 20 9.58 11.07 -8.30
CA PRO A 20 10.14 9.97 -7.52
C PRO A 20 11.12 10.51 -6.47
N SER A 21 10.89 10.06 -5.23
CA SER A 21 11.87 9.83 -4.16
C SER A 21 12.84 10.98 -3.86
N ALA A 22 12.52 11.73 -2.80
CA ALA A 22 13.49 12.54 -2.07
C ALA A 22 14.60 11.63 -1.52
N ALA A 23 15.85 12.03 -1.75
CA ALA A 23 17.05 11.43 -1.19
C ALA A 23 16.99 11.36 0.37
N PRO A 24 17.73 10.43 1.00
CA PRO A 24 17.76 10.33 2.46
C PRO A 24 18.34 11.61 3.07
N ASP A 25 17.60 12.17 4.02
CA ASP A 25 17.96 13.39 4.77
C ASP A 25 19.34 13.23 5.47
N PRO A 26 20.35 14.05 5.14
CA PRO A 26 21.72 13.88 5.64
C PRO A 26 21.92 14.23 7.13
N GLY A 27 20.85 14.42 7.91
CA GLY A 27 20.90 14.85 9.31
C GLY A 27 20.63 13.79 10.40
N ARG A 28 20.34 12.52 10.04
CA ARG A 28 19.88 11.50 11.02
C ARG A 28 20.99 11.05 11.98
N LYS A 29 20.80 11.18 13.29
CA LYS A 29 21.80 10.78 14.31
C LYS A 29 21.76 9.27 14.59
N PRO A 30 22.90 8.60 14.86
CA PRO A 30 22.91 7.18 15.22
C PRO A 30 22.36 7.01 16.64
N GLY A 31 21.11 6.53 16.75
CA GLY A 31 20.33 6.45 17.99
C GLY A 31 18.86 6.85 17.85
N GLU A 32 18.44 7.22 16.63
CA GLU A 32 17.10 7.69 16.32
C GLU A 32 16.14 6.52 16.10
N ARG A 33 15.26 6.28 17.11
CA ARG A 33 14.11 5.33 17.17
C ARG A 33 14.04 4.38 15.96
N GLU A 34 14.13 3.06 16.20
CA GLU A 34 13.81 2.02 15.21
C GLU A 34 12.34 2.14 14.75
N GLY A 35 12.06 3.17 13.97
CA GLY A 35 10.82 3.40 13.28
C GLY A 35 10.83 2.54 12.03
N LEU A 36 9.75 1.81 11.86
CA LEU A 36 9.53 0.93 10.72
C LEU A 36 9.44 1.80 9.46
N ASP A 37 10.44 1.71 8.57
CA ASP A 37 10.38 2.38 7.27
C ASP A 37 9.43 1.60 6.35
N LEU A 38 8.15 1.96 6.43
CA LEU A 38 7.07 1.29 5.70
C LEU A 38 7.29 1.34 4.19
N PHE A 39 7.75 2.47 3.66
CA PHE A 39 7.95 2.63 2.21
C PHE A 39 9.15 1.85 1.73
N ALA A 40 10.23 1.78 2.51
CA ALA A 40 11.34 0.88 2.18
C ALA A 40 10.90 -0.60 2.17
N LEU A 41 10.10 -1.03 3.14
CA LEU A 41 9.57 -2.41 3.19
C LEU A 41 8.62 -2.73 2.04
N LEU A 42 7.75 -1.79 1.66
CA LEU A 42 6.89 -1.91 0.48
C LEU A 42 7.73 -2.01 -0.80
N ALA A 43 8.78 -1.21 -0.93
CA ALA A 43 9.66 -1.20 -2.10
C ALA A 43 10.52 -2.48 -2.18
N GLU A 44 11.11 -2.93 -1.07
CA GLU A 44 11.87 -4.18 -0.98
C GLU A 44 11.02 -5.38 -1.43
N HIS A 45 9.72 -5.32 -1.13
CA HIS A 45 8.80 -6.39 -1.45
C HIS A 45 7.84 -6.08 -2.61
N GLU A 46 8.09 -5.02 -3.38
CA GLU A 46 7.32 -4.65 -4.57
C GLU A 46 5.79 -4.67 -4.37
N HIS A 47 5.32 -4.28 -3.19
CA HIS A 47 3.90 -4.25 -2.86
C HIS A 47 3.22 -3.01 -3.44
N GLU A 48 2.09 -3.21 -4.12
CA GLU A 48 1.27 -2.13 -4.65
C GLU A 48 0.59 -1.29 -3.56
N GLN A 49 0.08 -1.91 -2.49
CA GLN A 49 -0.71 -1.21 -1.47
C GLN A 49 -0.73 -1.91 -0.11
N VAL A 50 -0.77 -1.11 0.95
CA VAL A 50 -1.16 -1.54 2.30
C VAL A 50 -2.25 -0.61 2.84
N SER A 51 -3.31 -1.20 3.39
CA SER A 51 -4.43 -0.51 4.02
C SER A 51 -4.54 -0.93 5.47
N VAL A 52 -4.52 0.03 6.39
CA VAL A 52 -4.66 -0.21 7.84
C VAL A 52 -6.04 0.26 8.28
N TYR A 53 -6.69 -0.56 9.09
CA TYR A 53 -8.03 -0.32 9.62
C TYR A 53 -7.99 -0.35 11.14
N PHE A 54 -8.62 0.65 11.75
CA PHE A 54 -8.82 0.71 13.18
C PHE A 54 -10.24 1.20 13.47
N ASP A 55 -10.99 0.46 14.28
CA ASP A 55 -12.29 0.88 14.79
C ASP A 55 -12.25 0.95 16.32
N PRO A 56 -12.27 2.16 16.91
CA PRO A 56 -12.22 2.35 18.36
C PRO A 56 -13.42 1.77 19.10
N SER A 57 -14.58 1.64 18.46
CA SER A 57 -15.81 1.19 19.12
C SER A 57 -15.81 -0.31 19.41
N THR A 58 -15.14 -1.08 18.54
CA THR A 58 -14.98 -2.53 18.67
C THR A 58 -13.58 -2.95 19.10
N GLY A 59 -12.62 -2.01 19.08
CA GLY A 59 -11.19 -2.31 19.27
C GLY A 59 -10.56 -3.05 18.09
N TYR A 60 -11.24 -3.11 16.93
CA TYR A 60 -10.77 -3.83 15.77
C TYR A 60 -9.51 -3.20 15.19
N ARG A 61 -8.49 -4.02 14.94
CA ARG A 61 -7.25 -3.67 14.26
C ARG A 61 -7.01 -4.65 13.13
N GLY A 62 -6.93 -4.15 11.90
CA GLY A 62 -6.72 -4.98 10.72
C GLY A 62 -5.74 -4.34 9.75
N ILE A 63 -4.97 -5.17 9.07
CA ILE A 63 -4.03 -4.79 8.03
C ILE A 63 -4.33 -5.61 6.79
N ILE A 64 -4.52 -4.94 5.66
CA ILE A 64 -4.69 -5.58 4.34
C ILE A 64 -3.50 -5.18 3.49
N ALA A 65 -2.74 -6.17 3.02
CA ALA A 65 -1.62 -6.01 2.12
C ALA A 65 -1.99 -6.56 0.73
N ILE A 66 -1.73 -5.78 -0.31
CA ILE A 66 -1.86 -6.16 -1.72
C ILE A 66 -0.46 -6.13 -2.32
N HIS A 67 0.01 -7.29 -2.76
CA HIS A 67 1.32 -7.42 -3.38
C HIS A 67 1.25 -7.03 -4.85
N SER A 68 0.45 -7.75 -5.64
CA SER A 68 0.26 -7.42 -7.05
C SER A 68 -1.13 -7.74 -7.56
N THR A 69 -1.62 -6.92 -8.48
CA THR A 69 -2.90 -7.07 -9.21
C THR A 69 -2.74 -7.19 -10.72
N VAL A 70 -1.51 -7.41 -11.22
CA VAL A 70 -1.19 -7.46 -12.66
C VAL A 70 -2.01 -8.51 -13.43
N LEU A 71 -2.23 -9.69 -12.84
CA LEU A 71 -3.01 -10.77 -13.47
C LEU A 71 -4.53 -10.64 -13.27
N GLY A 72 -4.97 -9.78 -12.35
CA GLY A 72 -6.37 -9.67 -11.94
C GLY A 72 -6.53 -9.20 -10.49
N PRO A 73 -7.76 -9.22 -9.94
CA PRO A 73 -8.02 -8.75 -8.59
C PRO A 73 -7.25 -9.56 -7.54
N ALA A 74 -6.82 -8.89 -6.47
CA ALA A 74 -6.06 -9.54 -5.39
C ALA A 74 -6.96 -10.51 -4.61
N LEU A 75 -6.59 -11.79 -4.61
CA LEU A 75 -7.23 -12.81 -3.78
C LEU A 75 -6.33 -13.15 -2.59
N GLY A 76 -6.94 -13.25 -1.41
CA GLY A 76 -6.26 -13.52 -0.17
C GLY A 76 -7.21 -13.92 0.94
N GLY A 77 -6.79 -14.85 1.80
CA GLY A 77 -7.54 -15.18 3.00
C GLY A 77 -7.25 -14.20 4.15
N THR A 78 -8.19 -14.07 5.09
CA THR A 78 -7.99 -13.31 6.33
C THR A 78 -7.40 -14.21 7.41
N ARG A 79 -6.39 -13.72 8.14
CA ARG A 79 -5.80 -14.41 9.30
C ARG A 79 -6.13 -13.62 10.57
N PHE A 80 -6.70 -14.29 11.55
CA PHE A 80 -6.85 -13.77 12.91
C PHE A 80 -5.76 -14.41 13.78
N TRP A 81 -4.85 -13.60 14.32
CA TRP A 81 -3.73 -14.12 15.11
C TRP A 81 -3.23 -13.08 16.11
N ASN A 82 -2.82 -13.53 17.30
CA ASN A 82 -2.27 -12.65 18.32
C ASN A 82 -0.78 -12.41 18.06
N TYR A 83 -0.43 -11.22 17.59
CA TYR A 83 0.96 -10.82 17.35
C TYR A 83 1.54 -10.13 18.59
N GLN A 84 2.86 -10.26 18.78
CA GLN A 84 3.57 -9.57 19.86
C GLN A 84 3.69 -8.07 19.59
N SER A 85 3.69 -7.67 18.31
CA SER A 85 3.74 -6.27 17.90
C SER A 85 2.99 -6.03 16.58
N ASP A 86 2.57 -4.78 16.36
CA ASP A 86 1.95 -4.35 15.10
C ASP A 86 2.93 -4.50 13.91
N ARG A 87 4.24 -4.38 14.19
CA ARG A 87 5.33 -4.63 13.23
C ARG A 87 5.30 -6.07 12.71
N ASP A 88 5.17 -7.05 13.61
CA ASP A 88 5.14 -8.46 13.24
C ASP A 88 3.90 -8.78 12.40
N ALA A 89 2.75 -8.18 12.74
CA ALA A 89 1.53 -8.32 11.98
C ALA A 89 1.65 -7.77 10.55
N LEU A 90 2.27 -6.59 10.40
CA LEU A 90 2.52 -5.98 9.08
C LEU A 90 3.47 -6.84 8.24
N ILE A 91 4.60 -7.25 8.81
CA ILE A 91 5.59 -8.09 8.09
C ILE A 91 4.94 -9.41 7.66
N ASP A 92 4.13 -10.04 8.51
CA ASP A 92 3.44 -11.27 8.16
C ASP A 92 2.41 -11.05 7.04
N ALA A 93 1.65 -9.95 7.08
CA ALA A 93 0.70 -9.59 6.03
C ALA A 93 1.42 -9.42 4.67
N LEU A 94 2.52 -8.66 4.64
CA LEU A 94 3.32 -8.42 3.44
C LEU A 94 3.87 -9.74 2.87
N ARG A 95 4.52 -10.55 3.71
CA ARG A 95 5.11 -11.83 3.33
C ARG A 95 4.07 -12.80 2.74
N LEU A 96 2.91 -12.88 3.36
CA LEU A 96 1.84 -13.78 2.92
C LEU A 96 1.15 -13.29 1.64
N ALA A 97 0.95 -11.98 1.48
CA ALA A 97 0.37 -11.41 0.24
C ALA A 97 1.25 -11.72 -0.97
N ARG A 98 2.58 -11.60 -0.81
CA ARG A 98 3.57 -12.00 -1.82
C ARG A 98 3.47 -13.48 -2.16
N GLY A 99 3.37 -14.34 -1.14
CA GLY A 99 3.17 -15.78 -1.35
C GLY A 99 1.89 -16.09 -2.14
N MET A 100 0.81 -15.33 -1.93
CA MET A 100 -0.44 -15.48 -2.67
C MET A 100 -0.30 -15.10 -4.15
N THR A 101 0.47 -14.05 -4.48
CA THR A 101 0.75 -13.69 -5.89
C THR A 101 1.43 -14.84 -6.61
N TYR A 102 2.51 -15.39 -6.05
CA TYR A 102 3.20 -16.51 -6.68
C TYR A 102 2.34 -17.76 -6.75
N LYS A 103 1.57 -18.05 -5.70
CA LYS A 103 0.65 -19.19 -5.69
C LYS A 103 -0.41 -19.07 -6.79
N ALA A 104 -1.02 -17.91 -6.96
CA ALA A 104 -2.02 -17.67 -8.00
C ALA A 104 -1.41 -17.75 -9.40
N ALA A 105 -0.23 -17.15 -9.59
CA ALA A 105 0.48 -17.15 -10.87
C ALA A 105 0.89 -18.58 -11.32
N VAL A 106 1.49 -19.38 -10.42
CA VAL A 106 1.88 -20.76 -10.72
C VAL A 106 0.67 -21.67 -10.92
N ALA A 107 -0.45 -21.38 -10.25
CA ALA A 107 -1.71 -22.09 -10.47
C ALA A 107 -2.42 -21.70 -11.79
N GLY A 108 -1.89 -20.74 -12.55
CA GLY A 108 -2.51 -20.26 -13.79
C GLY A 108 -3.83 -19.51 -13.59
N LEU A 109 -4.02 -18.90 -12.43
CA LEU A 109 -5.22 -18.13 -12.11
C LEU A 109 -5.04 -16.67 -12.54
N ASN A 110 -6.09 -16.06 -13.09
CA ASN A 110 -6.15 -14.62 -13.39
C ASN A 110 -6.44 -13.80 -12.13
N LEU A 111 -5.62 -14.00 -11.10
CA LEU A 111 -5.77 -13.39 -9.79
C LEU A 111 -4.43 -12.85 -9.31
N GLY A 112 -4.50 -11.71 -8.64
CA GLY A 112 -3.40 -11.13 -7.90
C GLY A 112 -3.19 -11.81 -6.53
N GLY A 113 -2.31 -11.22 -5.72
CA GLY A 113 -2.05 -11.69 -4.37
C GLY A 113 -2.33 -10.64 -3.31
N GLY A 114 -3.22 -10.98 -2.39
CA GLY A 114 -3.50 -10.17 -1.21
C GLY A 114 -3.45 -11.00 0.07
N LYS A 115 -3.42 -10.32 1.20
CA LYS A 115 -3.61 -10.92 2.52
C LYS A 115 -4.21 -9.91 3.49
N SER A 116 -5.14 -10.39 4.32
CA SER A 116 -5.62 -9.63 5.49
C SER A 116 -5.15 -10.30 6.78
N VAL A 117 -4.76 -9.49 7.75
CA VAL A 117 -4.36 -9.88 9.10
C VAL A 117 -5.15 -9.04 10.09
N ILE A 118 -5.74 -9.69 11.09
CA ILE A 118 -6.44 -9.06 12.22
C ILE A 118 -5.63 -9.36 13.48
N ILE A 119 -5.42 -8.32 14.31
CA ILE A 119 -4.51 -8.29 15.47
C ILE A 119 -5.29 -8.32 16.79
#